data_AF-A0A258G9F6-F1
#
_entry.id   AF-A0A258G9F6-F1
#
_cell.length_a   1.000
_cell.length_b   1.000
_cell.length_c   1.000
_cell.angle_alpha   90.00
_cell.angle_beta   90.00
_cell.angle_gamma   90.00
#
_symmetry.space_group_name_H-M   'P 1'
#
loop_
_entity.id
_entity.type
_entity.pdbx_description
1 polymer ?
#
loop_
_entity_poly.entity_id
_entity_poly.type
_entity_poly.pdbx_seq_one_letter_code
_entity_poly.pdbx_strand_id
1 'polypeptide(L)'
;MRSRGFTIVEIVITITIMSILMVLAVVGVSSTQSNARDEERVSDIEAIAQNLESFYVAGHDGLSIKGGLTYPATVNMTSANILTTLRDIDPKALTSPNAATSTTISVTNATNSTQTVTGVSPLPTTATYVYQPLHSDGALCTSPTTSGGCRKFNLYYRSEKTNAVQMITSRNQ
;
A
#
# COMPACT_ATOMS: atom_id res chain seq x y z
N MET A 1 22.96 49.31 -37.55
CA MET A 1 22.13 48.10 -37.31
C MET A 1 20.86 48.56 -36.62
N ARG A 2 19.68 48.29 -37.17
CA ARG A 2 18.40 48.82 -36.65
C ARG A 2 17.74 47.72 -35.82
N SER A 3 17.78 47.84 -34.49
CA SER A 3 17.06 46.94 -33.59
C SER A 3 15.56 47.18 -33.76
N ARG A 4 14.84 46.13 -34.20
CA ARG A 4 13.37 46.12 -34.13
C ARG A 4 13.00 45.70 -32.72
N GLY A 5 12.51 46.66 -31.93
CA GLY A 5 11.95 46.39 -30.60
C GLY A 5 10.58 45.72 -30.71
N PHE A 6 10.29 44.84 -29.77
CA PHE A 6 8.94 44.26 -29.61
C PHE A 6 7.94 45.35 -29.23
N THR A 7 6.71 45.22 -29.73
CA THR A 7 5.62 46.14 -29.36
C THR A 7 5.05 45.77 -28.00
N ILE A 8 4.51 46.76 -27.27
CA ILE A 8 3.82 46.51 -25.98
C ILE A 8 2.68 45.50 -26.17
N VAL A 9 1.95 45.61 -27.29
CA VAL A 9 0.85 44.70 -27.63
C VAL A 9 1.31 43.25 -27.72
N GLU A 10 2.48 43.01 -28.27
CA GLU A 10 3.06 41.68 -28.43
C GLU A 10 3.44 41.05 -27.08
N ILE A 11 3.94 41.85 -26.14
CA ILE A 11 4.19 41.39 -24.77
C ILE A 11 2.88 41.13 -24.02
N VAL A 12 1.85 41.97 -24.20
CA VAL A 12 0.56 41.78 -23.54
C VAL A 12 -0.17 40.52 -24.04
N ILE A 13 -0.15 40.24 -25.35
CA ILE A 13 -0.79 39.04 -25.89
C ILE A 13 -0.05 37.77 -25.45
N THR A 14 1.28 37.80 -25.37
CA THR A 14 2.06 36.62 -24.95
C THR A 14 1.85 36.26 -23.49
N ILE A 15 1.87 37.24 -22.57
CA ILE A 15 1.63 36.95 -21.14
C ILE A 15 0.18 36.47 -20.88
N THR A 16 -0.79 36.96 -21.66
CA THR A 16 -2.20 36.54 -21.52
C THR A 16 -2.42 35.12 -22.02
N ILE A 17 -1.77 34.71 -23.11
CA ILE A 17 -1.82 33.32 -23.57
C ILE A 17 -1.10 32.39 -22.59
N MET A 18 0.09 32.80 -22.09
CA MET A 18 0.84 32.02 -21.09
C MET A 18 0.04 31.78 -19.81
N SER A 19 -0.68 32.78 -19.31
CA SER A 19 -1.47 32.63 -18.08
C SER A 19 -2.62 31.64 -18.25
N ILE A 20 -3.31 31.65 -19.41
CA ILE A 20 -4.38 30.69 -19.72
C ILE A 20 -3.83 29.27 -19.79
N LEU A 21 -2.71 29.07 -20.50
CA LEU A 21 -2.09 27.75 -20.64
C LEU A 21 -1.62 27.19 -19.28
N MET A 22 -1.11 28.05 -18.39
CA MET A 22 -0.64 27.64 -17.08
C MET A 22 -1.78 27.11 -16.19
N VAL A 23 -2.95 27.74 -16.20
CA VAL A 23 -4.12 27.28 -15.44
C VAL A 23 -4.58 25.89 -15.91
N LEU A 24 -4.67 25.68 -17.23
CA LEU A 24 -5.07 24.39 -17.79
C LEU A 24 -4.06 23.27 -17.48
N ALA A 25 -2.76 23.59 -17.51
CA ALA A 25 -1.70 22.64 -17.20
C ALA A 25 -1.78 22.14 -15.74
N VAL A 26 -2.09 23.00 -14.77
CA VAL A 26 -2.14 22.64 -13.34
C VAL A 26 -3.28 21.65 -13.05
N VAL A 27 -4.46 21.84 -13.63
CA VAL A 27 -5.62 20.97 -13.38
C VAL A 27 -5.36 19.54 -13.85
N GLY A 28 -4.77 19.36 -15.04
CA GLY A 28 -4.46 18.02 -15.57
C GLY A 28 -3.43 17.25 -14.75
N VAL A 29 -2.43 17.93 -14.19
CA VAL A 29 -1.33 17.31 -13.44
C VAL A 29 -1.79 16.72 -12.10
N SER A 30 -2.84 17.25 -11.48
CA SER A 30 -3.34 16.76 -10.19
C SER A 30 -4.00 15.37 -10.29
N SER A 31 -4.83 15.14 -11.32
CA SER A 31 -5.53 13.86 -11.50
C SER A 31 -4.57 12.73 -11.90
N THR A 32 -3.63 12.99 -12.81
CA THR A 32 -2.64 11.99 -13.24
C THR A 32 -1.79 11.50 -12.08
N GLN A 33 -1.36 12.40 -11.19
CA GLN A 33 -0.59 12.02 -10.00
C GLN A 33 -1.39 11.14 -9.04
N SER A 34 -2.67 11.44 -8.81
CA SER A 34 -3.52 10.59 -7.96
C SER A 34 -3.75 9.20 -8.55
N ASN A 35 -3.91 9.09 -9.88
CA ASN A 35 -4.04 7.81 -10.56
C ASN A 35 -2.74 7.00 -10.46
N ALA A 36 -1.59 7.62 -10.69
CA ALA A 36 -0.28 6.94 -10.58
C ALA A 36 -0.04 6.39 -9.17
N ARG A 37 -0.40 7.15 -8.12
CA ARG A 37 -0.32 6.66 -6.73
C ARG A 37 -1.31 5.53 -6.44
N ASP A 38 -2.53 5.60 -6.96
CA ASP A 38 -3.49 4.50 -6.82
C ASP A 38 -2.98 3.22 -7.50
N GLU A 39 -2.38 3.33 -8.70
CA GLU A 39 -1.74 2.21 -9.40
C GLU A 39 -0.55 1.64 -8.63
N GLU A 40 0.31 2.50 -8.07
CA GLU A 40 1.42 2.10 -7.20
C GLU A 40 0.91 1.34 -5.96
N ARG A 41 -0.14 1.84 -5.27
CA ARG A 41 -0.73 1.13 -4.12
C ARG A 41 -1.30 -0.25 -4.49
N VAL A 42 -1.88 -0.40 -5.67
CA VAL A 42 -2.35 -1.71 -6.15
C VAL A 42 -1.15 -2.64 -6.38
N SER A 43 -0.12 -2.16 -7.07
CA SER A 43 1.12 -2.92 -7.29
C SER A 43 1.81 -3.33 -5.98
N ASP A 44 1.88 -2.43 -5.01
CA ASP A 44 2.44 -2.69 -3.67
C ASP A 44 1.70 -3.82 -2.97
N ILE A 45 0.37 -3.74 -2.90
CA ILE A 45 -0.46 -4.75 -2.23
C ILE A 45 -0.38 -6.09 -2.96
N GLU A 46 -0.33 -6.10 -4.29
CA GLU A 46 -0.13 -7.32 -5.05
C GLU A 46 1.24 -7.95 -4.76
N ALA A 47 2.31 -7.15 -4.69
CA ALA A 47 3.64 -7.62 -4.32
C ALA A 47 3.67 -8.20 -2.89
N ILE A 48 3.02 -7.54 -1.93
CA ILE A 48 2.87 -8.04 -0.55
C ILE A 48 2.10 -9.37 -0.56
N ALA A 49 0.95 -9.43 -1.23
CA ALA A 49 0.13 -10.64 -1.31
C ALA A 49 0.91 -11.80 -1.93
N GLN A 50 1.63 -11.59 -3.03
CA GLN A 50 2.45 -12.60 -3.67
C GLN A 50 3.56 -13.12 -2.74
N ASN A 51 4.22 -12.24 -1.99
CA ASN A 51 5.23 -12.65 -1.01
C ASN A 51 4.63 -13.44 0.16
N LEU A 52 3.42 -13.09 0.62
CA LEU A 52 2.70 -13.87 1.63
C LEU A 52 2.32 -15.26 1.12
N GLU A 53 1.91 -15.39 -0.15
CA GLU A 53 1.65 -16.69 -0.77
C GLU A 53 2.94 -17.51 -0.94
N SER A 54 4.05 -16.86 -1.34
CA SER A 54 5.36 -17.49 -1.41
C SER A 54 5.78 -18.01 -0.03
N PHE A 55 5.61 -17.19 1.02
CA PHE A 55 5.87 -17.58 2.41
C PHE A 55 5.06 -18.80 2.85
N TYR A 56 3.80 -18.87 2.45
CA TYR A 56 2.94 -20.00 2.76
C TYR A 56 3.46 -21.32 2.18
N VAL A 57 3.98 -21.30 0.94
CA VAL A 57 4.43 -22.49 0.19
C VAL A 57 5.90 -22.85 0.44
N ALA A 58 6.79 -21.87 0.38
CA ALA A 58 8.24 -22.05 0.58
C ALA A 58 8.58 -22.42 2.04
N GLY A 59 7.65 -22.17 2.96
CA GLY A 59 7.86 -22.36 4.38
C GLY A 59 8.70 -21.22 4.98
N HIS A 60 8.98 -21.37 6.25
CA HIS A 60 9.56 -20.32 7.09
C HIS A 60 10.81 -20.86 7.78
N ASP A 61 11.80 -21.24 6.95
CA ASP A 61 13.07 -21.77 7.44
C ASP A 61 13.79 -20.72 8.30
N GLY A 62 14.11 -21.08 9.55
CA GLY A 62 14.74 -20.20 10.53
C GLY A 62 13.79 -19.30 11.35
N LEU A 63 12.47 -19.33 11.12
CA LEU A 63 11.50 -18.64 11.98
C LEU A 63 10.86 -19.64 12.96
N SER A 64 10.68 -19.23 14.23
CA SER A 64 10.05 -20.04 15.30
C SER A 64 8.54 -20.19 15.12
N ILE A 65 8.10 -20.64 13.95
CA ILE A 65 6.70 -20.86 13.62
C ILE A 65 6.43 -22.37 13.70
N LYS A 66 5.44 -22.75 14.51
CA LYS A 66 5.08 -24.15 14.77
C LYS A 66 3.86 -24.50 13.93
N GLY A 67 4.05 -25.36 12.92
CA GLY A 67 3.00 -25.78 11.99
C GLY A 67 3.50 -25.65 10.56
N GLY A 68 3.01 -26.49 9.65
CA GLY A 68 3.45 -26.52 8.25
C GLY A 68 3.08 -25.25 7.46
N LEU A 69 2.40 -25.39 6.33
CA LEU A 69 2.01 -24.25 5.49
C LEU A 69 1.13 -23.25 6.28
N THR A 70 1.65 -22.04 6.54
CA THR A 70 1.00 -21.00 7.36
C THR A 70 1.45 -19.61 6.92
N TYR A 71 0.55 -18.63 7.02
CA TYR A 71 0.88 -17.23 6.85
C TYR A 71 1.54 -16.64 8.13
N PRO A 72 2.25 -15.50 8.03
CA PRO A 72 2.82 -14.84 9.18
C PRO A 72 1.75 -14.32 10.16
N ALA A 73 1.89 -14.65 11.45
CA ALA A 73 1.10 -14.05 12.52
C ALA A 73 1.47 -12.57 12.73
N THR A 74 0.63 -11.81 13.46
CA THR A 74 0.86 -10.36 13.68
C THR A 74 2.23 -10.05 14.31
N VAL A 75 2.77 -10.93 15.16
CA VAL A 75 4.12 -10.77 15.76
C VAL A 75 5.27 -10.80 14.74
N ASN A 76 5.05 -11.37 13.56
CA ASN A 76 6.03 -11.43 12.47
C ASN A 76 5.88 -10.23 11.51
N MET A 77 4.69 -9.63 11.46
CA MET A 77 4.37 -8.48 10.62
C MET A 77 4.54 -7.16 11.37
N THR A 78 5.68 -6.97 12.02
CA THR A 78 6.05 -5.70 12.66
C THR A 78 7.07 -4.97 11.80
N SER A 79 7.22 -3.66 11.98
CA SER A 79 8.22 -2.88 11.23
C SER A 79 9.66 -3.40 11.42
N ALA A 80 9.95 -4.08 12.52
CA ALA A 80 11.25 -4.70 12.78
C ALA A 80 11.43 -6.05 12.07
N ASN A 81 10.35 -6.80 11.85
CA ASN A 81 10.40 -8.20 11.41
C ASN A 81 9.89 -8.40 9.98
N ILE A 82 9.26 -7.41 9.36
CA ILE A 82 8.61 -7.59 8.05
C ILE A 82 9.60 -7.98 6.94
N LEU A 83 10.80 -7.39 6.93
CA LEU A 83 11.83 -7.66 5.93
C LEU A 83 12.52 -9.02 6.15
N THR A 84 12.56 -9.52 7.39
CA THR A 84 13.07 -10.86 7.68
C THR A 84 12.00 -11.93 7.44
N THR A 85 10.73 -11.56 7.56
CA THR A 85 9.58 -12.43 7.29
C THR A 85 9.32 -12.56 5.79
N LEU A 86 9.33 -11.46 5.04
CA LEU A 86 9.15 -11.43 3.59
C LEU A 86 10.50 -11.14 2.92
N ARG A 87 11.37 -12.14 2.84
CA ARG A 87 12.77 -11.97 2.46
C ARG A 87 12.99 -11.50 1.02
N ASP A 88 12.04 -11.81 0.14
CA ASP A 88 12.13 -11.51 -1.30
C ASP A 88 11.32 -10.26 -1.70
N ILE A 89 10.74 -9.55 -0.73
CA ILE A 89 9.97 -8.34 -1.02
C ILE A 89 10.89 -7.15 -1.28
N ASP A 90 10.56 -6.34 -2.29
CA ASP A 90 11.15 -5.02 -2.43
C ASP A 90 10.67 -4.14 -1.27
N PRO A 91 11.56 -3.58 -0.43
CA PRO A 91 11.17 -2.69 0.66
C PRO A 91 10.31 -1.50 0.23
N LYS A 92 10.38 -1.08 -1.04
CA LYS A 92 9.51 -0.02 -1.58
C LYS A 92 8.04 -0.40 -1.56
N ALA A 93 7.70 -1.66 -1.85
CA ALA A 93 6.32 -2.15 -1.83
C ALA A 93 5.70 -2.11 -0.42
N LEU A 94 6.52 -1.97 0.62
CA LEU A 94 6.06 -1.82 2.00
C LEU A 94 5.76 -0.37 2.39
N THR A 95 6.10 0.60 1.54
CA THR A 95 5.92 2.03 1.82
C THR A 95 4.84 2.60 0.91
N SER A 96 3.77 3.14 1.47
CA SER A 96 2.73 3.77 0.65
C SER A 96 3.26 5.05 -0.03
N PRO A 97 2.80 5.38 -1.25
CA PRO A 97 3.15 6.63 -1.94
C PRO A 97 2.79 7.91 -1.17
N ASN A 98 1.84 7.82 -0.24
CA ASN A 98 1.40 8.94 0.59
C ASN A 98 1.98 8.89 2.02
N ALA A 99 2.94 7.98 2.28
CA ALA A 99 3.60 7.88 3.56
C ALA A 99 4.48 9.12 3.85
N ALA A 100 4.64 9.47 5.13
CA ALA A 100 5.57 10.53 5.52
C ALA A 100 7.01 10.12 5.21
N THR A 101 7.90 11.06 4.91
CA THR A 101 9.30 10.79 4.51
C THR A 101 10.11 10.02 5.56
N SER A 102 9.69 10.02 6.82
CA SER A 102 10.30 9.24 7.91
C SER A 102 9.76 7.81 8.03
N THR A 103 8.71 7.46 7.28
CA THR A 103 8.05 6.15 7.32
C THR A 103 8.70 5.24 6.30
N THR A 104 9.34 4.18 6.76
CA THR A 104 9.97 3.16 5.90
C THR A 104 9.07 1.96 5.65
N ILE A 105 8.04 1.77 6.47
CA ILE A 105 7.07 0.67 6.39
C ILE A 105 5.69 1.22 6.77
N SER A 106 4.76 1.18 5.82
CA SER A 106 3.36 1.59 5.95
C SER A 106 2.41 0.45 6.32
N VAL A 107 2.91 -0.78 6.42
CA VAL A 107 2.13 -1.95 6.81
C VAL A 107 1.93 -1.99 8.31
N THR A 108 0.68 -2.10 8.75
CA THR A 108 0.28 -2.28 10.15
C THR A 108 -0.63 -3.49 10.31
N ASN A 109 -0.61 -4.11 11.48
CA ASN A 109 -1.49 -5.25 11.76
C ASN A 109 -2.90 -4.78 12.16
N ALA A 110 -3.91 -5.54 11.74
CA ALA A 110 -5.24 -5.43 12.30
C ALA A 110 -5.26 -5.84 13.78
N THR A 111 -6.08 -5.16 14.58
CA THR A 111 -6.30 -5.40 16.00
C THR A 111 -7.59 -6.16 16.29
N ASN A 112 -8.41 -6.42 15.27
CA ASN A 112 -9.66 -7.16 15.38
C ASN A 112 -9.79 -8.25 14.31
N SER A 113 -10.73 -9.17 14.52
CA SER A 113 -11.05 -10.27 13.59
C SER A 113 -12.14 -9.90 12.56
N THR A 114 -12.51 -8.61 12.47
CA THR A 114 -13.59 -8.18 11.58
C THR A 114 -13.09 -8.13 10.14
N GLN A 115 -13.63 -9.00 9.28
CA GLN A 115 -13.17 -9.20 7.90
C GLN A 115 -13.95 -8.35 6.89
N THR A 116 -14.15 -7.07 7.20
CA THR A 116 -14.93 -6.15 6.33
C THR A 116 -14.18 -4.85 6.11
N VAL A 117 -14.36 -4.26 4.93
CA VAL A 117 -13.71 -3.00 4.52
C VAL A 117 -14.09 -1.79 5.37
N THR A 118 -15.18 -1.87 6.15
CA THR A 118 -15.62 -0.81 7.07
C THR A 118 -15.35 -1.10 8.53
N GLY A 119 -15.15 -2.38 8.90
CA GLY A 119 -15.06 -2.83 10.29
C GLY A 119 -13.66 -3.24 10.73
N VAL A 120 -12.69 -3.35 9.82
CA VAL A 120 -11.28 -3.60 10.18
C VAL A 120 -10.71 -2.44 10.98
N SER A 121 -9.90 -2.76 12.00
CA SER A 121 -9.22 -1.77 12.85
C SER A 121 -7.71 -2.04 12.88
N PRO A 122 -6.83 -1.04 12.70
CA PRO A 122 -7.16 0.32 12.27
C PRO A 122 -7.73 0.31 10.84
N LEU A 123 -8.52 1.32 10.49
CA LEU A 123 -9.01 1.46 9.12
C LEU A 123 -7.85 2.00 8.25
N PRO A 124 -7.57 1.40 7.08
CA PRO A 124 -6.45 1.85 6.24
C PRO A 124 -6.68 3.28 5.76
N THR A 125 -5.60 4.05 5.74
CA THR A 125 -5.54 5.39 5.15
C THR A 125 -4.85 5.32 3.79
N THR A 126 -4.77 6.44 3.08
CA THR A 126 -3.96 6.49 1.84
C THR A 126 -2.48 6.24 2.11
N ALA A 127 -2.00 6.45 3.34
CA ALA A 127 -0.62 6.29 3.77
C ALA A 127 -0.30 4.94 4.44
N THR A 128 -1.30 4.10 4.68
CA THR A 128 -1.14 2.86 5.48
C THR A 128 -1.86 1.67 4.86
N TYR A 129 -1.22 0.51 4.94
CA TYR A 129 -1.78 -0.79 4.55
C TYR A 129 -2.06 -1.60 5.81
N VAL A 130 -3.17 -2.31 5.85
CA VAL A 130 -3.56 -3.10 7.03
C VAL A 130 -3.50 -4.58 6.68
N TYR A 131 -2.69 -5.34 7.41
CA TYR A 131 -2.58 -6.78 7.30
C TYR A 131 -3.33 -7.48 8.44
N GLN A 132 -4.22 -8.40 8.09
CA GLN A 132 -5.04 -9.15 9.03
C GLN A 132 -4.81 -10.65 8.83
N PRO A 133 -3.95 -11.29 9.63
CA PRO A 133 -3.78 -12.74 9.60
C PRO A 133 -4.87 -13.42 10.43
N LEU A 134 -5.38 -14.56 9.97
CA LEU A 134 -6.52 -15.26 10.57
C LEU A 134 -6.26 -16.76 10.66
N HIS A 135 -6.78 -17.36 11.73
CA HIS A 135 -6.90 -18.81 11.88
C HIS A 135 -8.05 -19.34 10.99
N SER A 136 -8.19 -20.66 10.90
CA SER A 136 -9.27 -21.30 10.13
C SER A 136 -10.67 -20.99 10.65
N ASP A 137 -10.80 -20.67 11.94
CA ASP A 137 -12.06 -20.27 12.60
C ASP A 137 -12.40 -18.78 12.41
N GLY A 138 -11.52 -18.02 11.75
CA GLY A 138 -11.67 -16.58 11.55
C GLY A 138 -11.21 -15.72 12.73
N ALA A 139 -10.59 -16.29 13.77
CA ALA A 139 -9.97 -15.51 14.84
C ALA A 139 -8.64 -14.89 14.38
N LEU A 140 -8.36 -13.67 14.83
CA LEU A 140 -7.10 -12.97 14.54
C LEU A 140 -5.89 -13.82 14.99
N CYS A 141 -4.93 -13.99 14.08
CA CYS A 141 -3.76 -14.82 14.30
C CYS A 141 -2.60 -14.02 14.86
N THR A 142 -2.50 -13.98 16.18
CA THR A 142 -1.51 -13.15 16.88
C THR A 142 -0.21 -13.87 17.24
N SER A 143 -0.23 -15.20 17.34
CA SER A 143 0.96 -16.00 17.70
C SER A 143 1.07 -17.22 16.79
N PRO A 144 2.29 -17.65 16.42
CA PRO A 144 2.49 -18.82 15.59
C PRO A 144 2.42 -20.16 16.36
N THR A 145 1.94 -20.18 17.61
CA THR A 145 2.15 -21.31 18.54
C THR A 145 0.90 -22.08 18.99
N THR A 146 -0.31 -21.61 18.72
CA THR A 146 -1.56 -22.31 19.09
C THR A 146 -2.07 -23.16 17.93
N SER A 147 -1.65 -24.43 17.88
CA SER A 147 -2.26 -25.62 17.25
C SER A 147 -2.90 -25.55 15.84
N GLY A 148 -2.78 -24.44 15.13
CA GLY A 148 -3.38 -24.22 13.82
C GLY A 148 -2.88 -22.88 13.30
N GLY A 149 -1.70 -22.85 12.67
CA GLY A 149 -1.10 -21.63 12.13
C GLY A 149 -2.08 -20.80 11.27
N CYS A 150 -1.76 -19.53 11.05
CA CYS A 150 -2.58 -18.63 10.26
C CYS A 150 -2.88 -19.22 8.87
N ARG A 151 -4.16 -19.48 8.60
CA ARG A 151 -4.62 -20.15 7.37
C ARG A 151 -5.12 -19.17 6.32
N LYS A 152 -5.49 -17.96 6.73
CA LYS A 152 -6.00 -16.92 5.82
C LYS A 152 -5.33 -15.59 6.16
N PHE A 153 -5.31 -14.70 5.19
CA PHE A 153 -5.01 -13.30 5.45
C PHE A 153 -5.91 -12.39 4.62
N ASN A 154 -6.14 -11.19 5.14
CA ASN A 154 -6.74 -10.08 4.40
C ASN A 154 -5.78 -8.89 4.43
N LEU A 155 -5.57 -8.27 3.28
CA LEU A 155 -4.85 -7.01 3.12
C LEU A 155 -5.87 -5.92 2.77
N TYR A 156 -5.76 -4.78 3.44
CA TYR A 156 -6.62 -3.64 3.19
C TYR A 156 -5.81 -2.41 2.83
N TYR A 157 -6.30 -1.66 1.86
CA TYR A 157 -5.73 -0.39 1.43
C TYR A 157 -6.86 0.58 1.04
N ARG A 158 -6.55 1.88 1.00
CA ARG A 158 -7.51 2.92 0.61
C ARG A 158 -7.08 3.57 -0.70
N SER A 159 -8.01 3.66 -1.66
CA SER A 159 -7.82 4.46 -2.88
C SER A 159 -7.91 5.94 -2.54
N GLU A 160 -6.99 6.75 -3.04
CA GLU A 160 -7.01 8.21 -2.86
C GLU A 160 -8.10 8.84 -3.72
N LYS A 161 -8.34 8.30 -4.91
CA LYS A 161 -9.35 8.83 -5.84
C LYS A 161 -10.77 8.63 -5.34
N THR A 162 -11.10 7.41 -4.90
CA THR A 162 -12.47 7.04 -4.51
C THR A 162 -12.72 7.15 -3.01
N ASN A 163 -11.65 7.26 -2.20
CA ASN A 163 -11.68 7.11 -0.74
C ASN A 163 -12.27 5.77 -0.26
N ALA A 164 -12.48 4.81 -1.17
CA ALA A 164 -12.96 3.49 -0.84
C ALA A 164 -11.83 2.63 -0.26
N VAL A 165 -12.15 1.86 0.76
CA VAL A 165 -11.28 0.80 1.26
C VAL A 165 -11.51 -0.45 0.42
N GLN A 166 -10.42 -1.03 -0.05
CA GLN A 166 -10.40 -2.27 -0.82
C GLN A 166 -9.71 -3.35 0.01
N MET A 167 -10.06 -4.61 -0.28
CA MET A 167 -9.54 -5.78 0.41
C MET A 167 -9.08 -6.81 -0.61
N ILE A 168 -7.88 -7.34 -0.40
CA ILE A 168 -7.36 -8.53 -1.09
C ILE A 168 -7.25 -9.64 -0.06
N THR A 169 -7.75 -10.82 -0.42
CA THR A 169 -7.76 -11.98 0.46
C THR A 169 -6.75 -13.03 -0.01
N SER A 170 -6.30 -13.89 0.89
CA SER A 170 -5.47 -15.04 0.55
C SER A 170 -6.11 -15.93 -0.52
N ARG A 171 -5.28 -16.59 -1.32
CA ARG A 171 -5.71 -17.60 -2.30
C ARG A 171 -6.22 -18.87 -1.64
N ASN A 172 -5.62 -19.21 -0.50
CA ASN A 172 -6.05 -20.32 0.34
C ASN A 172 -6.98 -19.75 1.41
N GLN A 173 -8.30 -19.97 1.25
CA GLN A 173 -9.32 -19.63 2.25
C GLN A 173 -10.05 -20.87 2.74
#